data_AF-A0A6J5GBI6-F1
#
_entry.id   AF-A0A6J5GBI6-F1
#
_cell.length_a   1.000
_cell.length_b   1.000
_cell.length_c   1.000
_cell.angle_alpha   90.00
_cell.angle_beta   90.00
_cell.angle_gamma   90.00
#
_symmetry.space_group_name_H-M   'P 1'
#
loop_
_entity.id
_entity.type
_entity.pdbx_description
1 polymer ?
#
loop_
_entity_poly.entity_id
_entity_poly.type
_entity_poly.pdbx_seq_one_letter_code
_entity_poly.pdbx_strand_id
1 'polypeptide(L)'
;MQQMTFMECVKHAWCSTRDAFTRMPALVLGTFVAYAVLGGLALAGRPLPGDGEGPSTGLVLLANLASLLNALVYVWFTLKVYRFVLLDEPTTPLVASGARPLLRIVALGLVMMLALVGIAAALWLVLRPRHEGGVAFLSLIVGAIWVFIGVRLSLLYPSLAIGGRFALGAAWRDSRGHFWSVLGVSCVAALPLLVCGVLALIGLGVAGVTPEDVETPAWITVLAIGQSVVNVTFALLTSTALAWLYRRYANELANGGGANAARSR
;
A
#
# COMPACT_ATOMS: atom_id res chain seq x y z
N MET A 1 -7.48 19.36 15.81
CA MET A 1 -6.11 18.80 15.69
C MET A 1 -5.70 18.27 17.05
N GLN A 2 -5.20 17.03 17.13
CA GLN A 2 -4.77 16.44 18.40
C GLN A 2 -3.24 16.59 18.54
N GLN A 3 -2.78 17.18 19.64
CA GLN A 3 -1.37 17.15 20.00
C GLN A 3 -1.03 15.73 20.44
N MET A 4 -0.33 15.00 19.57
CA MET A 4 0.18 13.66 19.85
C MET A 4 1.69 13.64 19.64
N THR A 5 2.40 12.90 20.47
CA THR A 5 3.84 12.64 20.29
C THR A 5 4.08 11.61 19.18
N PHE A 6 5.33 11.49 18.72
CA PHE A 6 5.72 10.48 17.73
C PHE A 6 5.37 9.05 18.19
N MET A 7 5.72 8.71 19.43
CA MET A 7 5.49 7.38 19.98
C MET A 7 4.00 7.08 20.20
N GLU A 8 3.21 8.09 20.58
CA GLU A 8 1.76 7.95 20.67
C GLU A 8 1.13 7.61 19.32
N CYS A 9 1.57 8.24 18.22
CA CYS A 9 1.08 7.89 16.88
C CYS A 9 1.37 6.42 16.54
N VAL A 10 2.56 5.92 16.84
CA VAL A 10 2.93 4.51 16.61
C VAL A 10 2.07 3.58 17.47
N LYS A 11 1.94 3.87 18.76
CA LYS A 11 1.13 3.07 19.70
C LYS A 11 -0.33 3.03 19.27
N HIS A 12 -0.90 4.17 18.90
CA HIS A 12 -2.28 4.25 18.41
C HIS A 12 -2.47 3.53 17.08
N ALA A 13 -1.50 3.57 16.16
CA ALA A 13 -1.57 2.78 14.92
C ALA A 13 -1.69 1.27 15.21
N TRP A 14 -0.87 0.75 16.13
CA TRP A 14 -0.93 -0.65 16.55
C TRP A 14 -2.22 -1.00 17.29
N CYS A 15 -2.67 -0.15 18.22
CA CYS A 15 -3.95 -0.34 18.90
C CYS A 15 -5.12 -0.36 17.91
N SER A 16 -5.19 0.61 17.00
CA SER A 16 -6.23 0.66 15.97
C SER A 16 -6.15 -0.49 14.97
N THR A 17 -4.95 -1.00 14.68
CA THR A 17 -4.75 -2.21 13.87
C THR A 17 -5.38 -3.43 14.56
N ARG A 18 -5.15 -3.59 15.87
CA ARG A 18 -5.78 -4.64 16.66
C ARG A 18 -7.30 -4.47 16.74
N ASP A 19 -7.77 -3.25 16.94
CA ASP A 19 -9.21 -2.96 16.98
C ASP A 19 -9.88 -3.25 15.64
N ALA A 20 -9.25 -2.89 14.52
CA ALA A 20 -9.74 -3.21 13.19
C ALA A 20 -9.79 -4.72 12.93
N PHE A 21 -8.78 -5.47 13.37
CA PHE A 21 -8.74 -6.93 13.26
C PHE A 21 -9.87 -7.60 14.05
N THR A 22 -10.15 -7.11 15.26
CA THR A 22 -11.16 -7.70 16.16
C THR A 22 -12.59 -7.26 15.82
N ARG A 23 -12.78 -6.02 15.36
CA ARG A 23 -14.11 -5.47 15.03
C ARG A 23 -14.53 -5.71 13.59
N MET A 24 -13.59 -5.96 12.68
CA MET A 24 -13.87 -6.21 11.26
C MET A 24 -13.25 -7.54 10.76
N PRO A 25 -13.40 -8.67 11.48
CA PRO A 25 -12.69 -9.90 11.15
C PRO A 25 -13.10 -10.47 9.78
N ALA A 26 -14.38 -10.36 9.42
CA ALA A 26 -14.87 -10.79 8.11
C ALA A 26 -14.26 -9.98 6.96
N LEU A 27 -14.03 -8.68 7.17
CA LEU A 27 -13.36 -7.82 6.18
C LEU A 27 -11.91 -8.26 6.01
N VAL A 28 -11.17 -8.40 7.11
CA VAL A 28 -9.76 -8.80 7.08
C VAL A 28 -9.60 -10.19 6.46
N LEU A 29 -10.43 -11.16 6.86
CA LEU A 29 -10.38 -12.53 6.34
C LEU A 29 -10.76 -12.57 4.85
N GLY A 30 -11.82 -11.85 4.45
CA GLY A 30 -12.23 -11.77 3.05
C GLY A 30 -11.15 -11.14 2.16
N THR A 31 -10.51 -10.07 2.64
CA THR A 31 -9.37 -9.46 1.96
C THR A 31 -8.20 -10.43 1.88
N PHE A 32 -7.85 -11.13 2.97
CA PHE A 32 -6.80 -12.14 2.96
C PHE A 32 -7.04 -13.24 1.93
N VAL A 33 -8.24 -13.81 1.87
CA VAL A 33 -8.60 -14.84 0.88
C VAL A 33 -8.49 -14.28 -0.53
N ALA A 34 -8.97 -13.07 -0.78
CA ALA A 34 -8.84 -12.42 -2.08
C ALA A 34 -7.37 -12.22 -2.48
N TYR A 35 -6.51 -11.78 -1.56
CA TYR A 35 -5.07 -11.65 -1.79
C TYR A 35 -4.41 -12.99 -2.09
N ALA A 36 -4.76 -14.06 -1.36
CA ALA A 36 -4.15 -15.36 -1.54
C ALA A 36 -4.51 -15.96 -2.91
N VAL A 37 -5.79 -15.89 -3.29
CA VAL A 37 -6.26 -16.38 -4.59
C VAL A 37 -5.67 -15.55 -5.74
N LEU A 38 -5.77 -14.22 -5.67
CA LEU A 38 -5.24 -13.35 -6.73
C LEU A 38 -3.72 -13.38 -6.80
N GLY A 39 -3.04 -13.49 -5.67
CA GLY A 39 -1.59 -13.62 -5.56
C GLY A 39 -1.09 -14.93 -6.16
N GLY A 40 -1.76 -16.05 -5.86
CA GLY A 40 -1.46 -17.34 -6.47
C GLY A 40 -1.62 -17.31 -7.99
N LEU A 41 -2.72 -16.74 -8.50
CA LEU A 41 -2.94 -16.55 -9.94
C LEU A 41 -1.89 -15.63 -10.59
N ALA A 42 -1.49 -14.57 -9.89
CA ALA A 42 -0.49 -13.65 -10.37
C ALA A 42 0.91 -14.28 -10.44
N LEU A 43 1.25 -15.16 -9.50
CA LEU A 43 2.51 -15.91 -9.49
C LEU A 43 2.54 -16.98 -10.58
N ALA A 44 1.42 -17.70 -10.79
CA ALA A 44 1.33 -18.77 -11.78
C ALA A 44 1.63 -18.32 -13.22
N GLY A 45 1.34 -17.07 -13.58
CA GLY A 45 1.63 -16.54 -14.93
C GLY A 45 2.96 -15.82 -15.08
N ARG A 46 3.86 -15.89 -14.10
CA ARG A 46 5.23 -15.35 -14.21
C ARG A 46 6.18 -16.43 -14.73
N PRO A 47 7.12 -16.10 -15.64
CA PRO A 47 8.13 -17.05 -16.07
C PRO A 47 9.02 -17.45 -14.89
N LEU A 48 9.23 -18.75 -14.69
CA LEU A 48 10.17 -19.27 -13.71
C LEU A 48 11.60 -19.27 -14.30
N PRO A 49 12.63 -18.89 -13.53
CA PRO A 49 14.00 -18.91 -14.00
C PRO A 49 14.50 -20.34 -14.16
N GLY A 50 14.63 -20.84 -15.40
CA GLY A 50 15.13 -22.19 -15.67
C GLY A 50 14.25 -22.98 -16.65
N ASP A 51 12.99 -22.58 -16.80
CA ASP A 51 12.10 -23.16 -17.80
C ASP A 51 12.38 -22.59 -19.20
N GLY A 52 12.67 -23.48 -20.16
CA GLY A 52 12.88 -23.12 -21.56
C GLY A 52 11.60 -22.77 -22.33
N GLU A 53 10.44 -23.09 -21.79
CA GLU A 53 9.13 -22.71 -22.33
C GLU A 53 8.50 -21.62 -21.48
N GLY A 54 8.28 -20.44 -22.09
CA GLY A 54 7.59 -19.34 -21.42
C GLY A 54 6.11 -19.66 -21.17
N PRO A 55 5.49 -19.05 -20.15
CA PRO A 55 4.07 -19.25 -19.85
C PRO A 55 3.20 -18.84 -21.04
N SER A 56 2.07 -19.54 -21.24
CA SER A 56 1.15 -19.23 -22.33
C SER A 56 0.63 -17.78 -22.23
N THR A 57 0.42 -17.14 -23.39
CA THR A 57 -0.09 -15.76 -23.45
C THR A 57 -1.37 -15.54 -22.64
N GLY A 58 -2.26 -16.55 -22.60
CA GLY A 58 -3.48 -16.51 -21.80
C GLY A 58 -3.20 -16.48 -20.30
N LEU A 59 -2.22 -17.25 -19.83
CA LEU A 59 -1.81 -17.27 -18.43
C LEU A 59 -1.15 -15.95 -18.00
N VAL A 60 -0.33 -15.37 -18.88
CA VAL A 60 0.25 -14.03 -18.66
C VAL A 60 -0.84 -12.97 -18.56
N LEU A 61 -1.84 -12.99 -19.44
CA LEU A 61 -2.97 -12.05 -19.39
C LEU A 61 -3.76 -12.20 -18.09
N LEU A 62 -4.04 -13.45 -17.68
CA LEU A 62 -4.74 -13.75 -16.43
C LEU A 62 -3.97 -13.25 -15.20
N ALA A 63 -2.65 -13.46 -15.15
CA ALA A 63 -1.80 -12.98 -14.05
C ALA A 63 -1.77 -11.45 -13.95
N ASN A 64 -1.77 -10.74 -15.09
CA ASN A 64 -1.87 -9.28 -15.10
C ASN A 64 -3.25 -8.80 -14.63
N LEU A 65 -4.32 -9.45 -15.07
CA LEU A 65 -5.68 -9.14 -14.60
C LEU A 65 -5.81 -9.39 -13.09
N ALA A 66 -5.27 -10.50 -12.59
CA ALA A 66 -5.24 -10.82 -11.17
C ALA A 66 -4.46 -9.75 -10.38
N SER A 67 -3.33 -9.27 -10.90
CA SER A 67 -2.55 -8.18 -10.30
C SER A 67 -3.34 -6.87 -10.23
N LEU A 68 -4.09 -6.52 -11.28
CA LEU A 68 -4.96 -5.34 -11.31
C LEU A 68 -6.09 -5.45 -10.28
N LEU A 69 -6.76 -6.61 -10.22
CA LEU A 69 -7.79 -6.87 -9.22
C LEU A 69 -7.22 -6.79 -7.80
N ASN A 70 -6.01 -7.31 -7.60
CA ASN A 70 -5.34 -7.28 -6.30
C ASN A 70 -5.05 -5.84 -5.84
N ALA A 71 -4.66 -4.96 -6.77
CA ALA A 71 -4.50 -3.54 -6.51
C ALA A 71 -5.83 -2.85 -6.15
N LEU A 72 -6.93 -3.22 -6.81
CA LEU A 72 -8.26 -2.70 -6.46
C LEU A 72 -8.71 -3.15 -5.07
N VAL A 73 -8.45 -4.42 -4.71
CA VAL A 73 -8.69 -4.95 -3.36
C VAL A 73 -7.87 -4.17 -2.32
N TYR A 74 -6.59 -3.85 -2.62
CA TYR A 74 -5.74 -3.01 -1.76
C TYR A 74 -6.37 -1.65 -1.48
N VAL A 75 -6.76 -0.96 -2.55
CA VAL A 75 -7.32 0.40 -2.47
C VAL A 75 -8.65 0.39 -1.72
N TRP A 76 -9.51 -0.59 -1.99
CA TRP A 76 -10.76 -0.74 -1.28
C TRP A 76 -10.56 -1.04 0.21
N PHE A 77 -9.65 -1.96 0.54
CA PHE A 77 -9.34 -2.32 1.92
C PHE A 77 -8.77 -1.14 2.71
N THR A 78 -7.77 -0.45 2.16
CA THR A 78 -7.18 0.74 2.80
C THR A 78 -8.21 1.86 2.98
N LEU A 79 -9.09 2.10 2.00
CA LEU A 79 -10.22 3.03 2.15
C LEU A 79 -11.09 2.67 3.34
N LYS A 80 -11.43 1.39 3.50
CA LYS A 80 -12.25 0.91 4.62
C LYS A 80 -11.55 1.09 5.96
N VAL A 81 -10.26 0.80 6.03
CA VAL A 81 -9.47 1.04 7.25
C VAL A 81 -9.41 2.54 7.58
N TYR A 82 -9.21 3.42 6.60
CA TYR A 82 -9.23 4.87 6.84
C TYR A 82 -10.57 5.35 7.41
N ARG A 83 -11.69 4.88 6.85
CA ARG A 83 -13.03 5.27 7.33
C ARG A 83 -13.33 4.69 8.70
N PHE A 84 -12.93 3.45 8.97
CA PHE A 84 -13.01 2.87 10.30
C PHE A 84 -12.25 3.72 11.33
N VAL A 85 -10.97 4.03 11.08
CA VAL A 85 -10.15 4.77 12.05
C VAL A 85 -10.63 6.23 12.21
N LEU A 86 -10.99 6.90 11.11
CA LEU A 86 -11.29 8.33 11.12
C LEU A 86 -12.75 8.66 11.45
N LEU A 87 -13.70 7.84 10.98
CA LEU A 87 -15.15 8.08 11.09
C LEU A 87 -15.87 7.08 12.00
N ASP A 88 -15.16 6.08 12.54
CA ASP A 88 -15.76 4.95 13.27
C ASP A 88 -16.85 4.24 12.44
N GLU A 89 -16.66 4.19 11.11
CA GLU A 89 -17.64 3.59 10.20
C GLU A 89 -17.72 2.07 10.45
N PRO A 90 -18.92 1.51 10.67
CA PRO A 90 -19.10 0.07 10.84
C PRO A 90 -18.78 -0.72 9.56
N THR A 91 -18.62 -2.04 9.70
CA THR A 91 -18.32 -2.96 8.58
C THR A 91 -19.36 -2.88 7.45
N THR A 92 -20.60 -2.56 7.79
CA THR A 92 -21.72 -2.41 6.86
C THR A 92 -22.06 -0.94 6.67
N PRO A 93 -22.14 -0.42 5.43
CA PRO A 93 -22.12 -1.14 4.16
C PRO A 93 -20.71 -1.50 3.66
N LEU A 94 -20.55 -2.68 3.02
CA LEU A 94 -19.27 -3.16 2.44
C LEU A 94 -18.70 -2.19 1.40
N VAL A 95 -19.57 -1.49 0.66
CA VAL A 95 -19.19 -0.39 -0.22
C VAL A 95 -19.44 0.91 0.55
N ALA A 96 -18.37 1.65 0.82
CA ALA A 96 -18.47 2.97 1.47
C ALA A 96 -19.50 3.84 0.72
N SER A 97 -20.26 4.66 1.46
CA SER A 97 -21.34 5.50 0.95
C SER A 97 -20.94 6.29 -0.32
N GLY A 98 -21.23 5.72 -1.50
CA GLY A 98 -20.89 6.23 -2.82
C GLY A 98 -19.54 5.73 -3.39
N ALA A 99 -19.50 5.37 -4.68
CA ALA A 99 -18.29 4.96 -5.40
C ALA A 99 -17.27 6.10 -5.63
N ARG A 100 -17.65 7.36 -5.32
CA ARG A 100 -16.85 8.56 -5.62
C ARG A 100 -15.51 8.61 -4.86
N PRO A 101 -15.42 8.36 -3.54
CA PRO A 101 -14.13 8.34 -2.83
C PRO A 101 -13.19 7.27 -3.38
N LEU A 102 -13.72 6.07 -3.67
CA LEU A 102 -12.95 4.98 -4.28
C LEU A 102 -12.39 5.41 -5.63
N LEU A 103 -13.24 5.97 -6.52
CA LEU A 103 -12.82 6.45 -7.84
C LEU A 103 -11.71 7.51 -7.73
N ARG A 104 -11.79 8.43 -6.77
CA ARG A 104 -10.75 9.46 -6.56
C ARG A 104 -9.41 8.84 -6.12
N ILE A 105 -9.43 7.86 -5.22
CA ILE A 105 -8.20 7.18 -4.79
C ILE A 105 -7.62 6.33 -5.93
N VAL A 106 -8.46 5.61 -6.68
CA VAL A 106 -8.03 4.86 -7.86
C VAL A 106 -7.45 5.79 -8.91
N ALA A 107 -8.10 6.92 -9.20
CA ALA A 107 -7.59 7.92 -10.14
C ALA A 107 -6.25 8.51 -9.69
N LEU A 108 -6.10 8.84 -8.39
CA LEU A 108 -4.81 9.27 -7.83
C LEU A 108 -3.74 8.20 -8.02
N GLY A 109 -4.05 6.94 -7.69
CA GLY A 109 -3.15 5.81 -7.84
C GLY A 109 -2.72 5.61 -9.30
N LEU A 110 -3.66 5.73 -10.24
CA LEU A 110 -3.39 5.63 -11.68
C LEU A 110 -2.50 6.77 -12.18
N VAL A 111 -2.79 8.02 -11.80
CA VAL A 111 -1.95 9.19 -12.15
C VAL A 111 -0.54 9.01 -11.59
N MET A 112 -0.43 8.57 -10.33
CA MET A 112 0.83 8.29 -9.67
C MET A 112 1.62 7.18 -10.37
N MET A 113 0.95 6.09 -10.76
CA MET A 113 1.55 4.99 -11.51
C MET A 113 2.06 5.45 -12.87
N LEU A 114 1.24 6.17 -13.64
CA LEU A 114 1.62 6.68 -14.95
C LEU A 114 2.79 7.66 -14.86
N ALA A 115 2.81 8.51 -13.82
CA ALA A 115 3.93 9.41 -13.56
C ALA A 115 5.22 8.62 -13.25
N LEU A 116 5.14 7.57 -12.44
CA LEU A 116 6.30 6.71 -12.13
C LEU A 116 6.84 6.03 -13.39
N VAL A 117 5.96 5.41 -14.18
CA VAL A 117 6.33 4.74 -15.43
C VAL A 117 6.94 5.75 -16.41
N GLY A 118 6.36 6.95 -16.53
CA GLY A 118 6.89 8.02 -17.37
C GLY A 118 8.28 8.49 -16.92
N ILE A 119 8.50 8.71 -15.63
CA ILE A 119 9.81 9.11 -15.06
C ILE A 119 10.84 8.00 -15.28
N ALA A 120 10.48 6.74 -15.00
CA ALA A 120 11.37 5.60 -15.18
C ALA A 120 11.76 5.43 -16.66
N ALA A 121 10.79 5.52 -17.58
CA ALA A 121 11.05 5.45 -19.02
C ALA A 121 11.92 6.62 -19.51
N ALA A 122 11.65 7.84 -19.06
CA ALA A 122 12.46 9.01 -19.40
C ALA A 122 13.90 8.86 -18.91
N LEU A 123 14.10 8.45 -17.65
CA LEU A 123 15.44 8.19 -17.09
C LEU A 123 16.15 7.08 -17.85
N TRP A 124 15.45 6.00 -18.19
CA TRP A 124 16.01 4.91 -19.00
C TRP A 124 16.47 5.40 -20.37
N LEU A 125 15.66 6.22 -21.05
CA LEU A 125 15.98 6.80 -22.35
C LEU A 125 17.14 7.79 -22.30
N VAL A 126 17.25 8.59 -21.25
CA VAL A 126 18.30 9.61 -21.08
C VAL A 126 19.62 8.97 -20.68
N LEU A 127 19.62 8.10 -19.67
CA LEU A 127 20.86 7.52 -19.15
C LEU A 127 21.36 6.32 -19.95
N ARG A 128 20.49 5.66 -20.74
CA ARG A 128 20.80 4.44 -21.54
C ARG A 128 21.81 3.53 -20.82
N PRO A 129 21.47 3.02 -19.63
CA PRO A 129 22.44 2.32 -18.79
C PRO A 129 23.04 1.14 -19.56
N ARG A 130 24.33 1.21 -19.87
CA ARG A 130 25.08 0.14 -20.56
C ARG A 130 25.67 -0.90 -19.62
N HIS A 131 25.70 -0.61 -18.32
CA HIS A 131 26.27 -1.45 -17.27
C HIS A 131 25.24 -1.71 -16.18
N GLU A 132 25.28 -2.88 -15.55
CA GLU A 132 24.36 -3.28 -14.47
C GLU A 132 24.39 -2.30 -13.29
N GLY A 133 25.56 -1.75 -12.95
CA GLY A 133 25.69 -0.71 -11.92
C GLY A 133 24.92 0.58 -12.24
N GLY A 134 24.77 0.90 -13.52
CA GLY A 134 23.95 2.04 -13.96
C GLY A 134 22.45 1.81 -13.76
N VAL A 135 21.99 0.57 -13.95
CA VAL A 135 20.59 0.18 -13.68
C VAL A 135 20.30 0.26 -12.19
N ALA A 136 21.15 -0.32 -11.34
CA ALA A 136 20.97 -0.28 -9.89
C ALA A 136 20.94 1.16 -9.34
N PHE A 137 21.85 2.01 -9.80
CA PHE A 137 21.88 3.43 -9.43
C PHE A 137 20.62 4.18 -9.86
N LEU A 138 20.15 3.95 -11.09
CA LEU A 138 18.89 4.51 -11.58
C LEU A 138 17.68 4.05 -10.76
N SER A 139 17.59 2.76 -10.47
CA SER A 139 16.52 2.21 -9.63
C SER A 139 16.52 2.83 -8.24
N LEU A 140 17.70 3.08 -7.66
CA LEU A 140 17.84 3.77 -6.38
C LEU A 140 17.34 5.22 -6.44
N ILE A 141 17.68 5.97 -7.49
CA ILE A 141 17.20 7.35 -7.69
C ILE A 141 15.67 7.37 -7.85
N VAL A 142 15.13 6.52 -8.73
CA VAL A 142 13.68 6.43 -8.96
C VAL A 142 12.97 6.04 -7.67
N GLY A 143 13.51 5.08 -6.92
CA GLY A 143 13.00 4.67 -5.62
C GLY A 143 13.00 5.81 -4.60
N ALA A 144 14.09 6.58 -4.50
CA ALA A 144 14.17 7.73 -3.61
C ALA A 144 13.16 8.84 -3.96
N ILE A 145 13.01 9.16 -5.26
CA ILE A 145 12.00 10.11 -5.76
C ILE A 145 10.60 9.59 -5.41
N TRP A 146 10.36 8.29 -5.59
CA TRP A 146 9.07 7.69 -5.31
C TRP A 146 8.71 7.72 -3.82
N VAL A 147 9.65 7.37 -2.94
CA VAL A 147 9.47 7.49 -1.49
C VAL A 147 9.21 8.93 -1.10
N PHE A 148 9.95 9.89 -1.68
CA PHE A 148 9.74 11.31 -1.42
C PHE A 148 8.33 11.75 -1.80
N ILE A 149 7.89 11.47 -3.02
CA ILE A 149 6.53 11.85 -3.47
C ILE A 149 5.46 11.10 -2.68
N GLY A 150 5.68 9.80 -2.41
CA GLY A 150 4.76 8.95 -1.65
C GLY A 150 4.51 9.49 -0.25
N VAL A 151 5.56 9.84 0.50
CA VAL A 151 5.44 10.45 1.84
C VAL A 151 4.71 11.79 1.76
N ARG A 152 5.03 12.62 0.76
CA ARG A 152 4.41 13.95 0.57
C ARG A 152 2.91 13.87 0.29
N LEU A 153 2.49 12.88 -0.50
CA LEU A 153 1.11 12.70 -0.90
C LEU A 153 0.34 11.71 -0.02
N SER A 154 1.01 11.09 0.96
CA SER A 154 0.42 10.06 1.82
C SER A 154 -0.82 10.55 2.59
N LEU A 155 -0.84 11.81 3.02
CA LEU A 155 -1.98 12.43 3.72
C LEU A 155 -3.19 12.69 2.81
N LEU A 156 -3.02 12.65 1.49
CA LEU A 156 -4.12 12.83 0.54
C LEU A 156 -5.06 11.62 0.57
N TYR A 157 -4.54 10.40 0.74
CA TYR A 157 -5.34 9.17 0.81
C TYR A 157 -6.41 9.18 1.92
N PRO A 158 -6.08 9.42 3.20
CA PRO A 158 -7.08 9.52 4.26
C PRO A 158 -8.05 10.69 4.02
N SER A 159 -7.58 11.82 3.48
CA SER A 159 -8.46 12.96 3.16
C SER A 159 -9.50 12.60 2.08
N LEU A 160 -9.11 11.84 1.06
CA LEU A 160 -10.02 11.37 0.01
C LEU A 160 -10.99 10.32 0.54
N ALA A 161 -10.54 9.44 1.45
CA ALA A 161 -11.37 8.40 2.04
C ALA A 161 -12.55 8.95 2.85
N ILE A 162 -12.36 10.10 3.53
CA ILE A 162 -13.43 10.82 4.24
C ILE A 162 -14.26 11.75 3.35
N GLY A 163 -14.00 11.78 2.03
CA GLY A 163 -14.76 12.59 1.06
C GLY A 163 -14.16 13.95 0.72
N GLY A 164 -12.92 14.23 1.16
CA GLY A 164 -12.18 15.45 0.86
C GLY A 164 -11.94 15.69 -0.64
N ARG A 165 -11.49 16.91 -0.97
CA ARG A 165 -11.19 17.33 -2.34
C ARG A 165 -9.78 16.92 -2.73
N PHE A 166 -9.56 16.82 -4.04
CA PHE A 166 -8.23 16.63 -4.59
C PHE A 166 -7.41 17.92 -4.44
N ALA A 167 -6.55 17.98 -3.42
CA ALA A 167 -5.80 19.17 -3.06
C ALA A 167 -4.31 18.83 -2.87
N LEU A 168 -3.62 18.52 -3.98
CA LEU A 168 -2.19 18.16 -3.98
C LEU A 168 -1.33 19.23 -3.30
N GLY A 169 -1.58 20.51 -3.59
CA GLY A 169 -0.83 21.62 -2.99
C GLY A 169 -0.98 21.70 -1.48
N ALA A 170 -2.18 21.44 -0.94
CA ALA A 170 -2.43 21.42 0.50
C ALA A 170 -1.71 20.22 1.16
N ALA A 171 -1.83 19.02 0.58
CA ALA A 171 -1.11 17.84 1.06
C ALA A 171 0.42 18.04 1.05
N TRP A 172 0.94 18.73 0.02
CA TRP A 172 2.35 19.04 -0.08
C TRP A 172 2.81 20.04 1.00
N ARG A 173 2.02 21.07 1.29
CA ARG A 173 2.33 22.05 2.35
C ARG A 173 2.24 21.42 3.75
N ASP A 174 1.16 20.68 4.02
CA ASP A 174 0.96 19.98 5.30
C ASP A 174 2.09 18.97 5.59
N SER A 175 2.62 18.29 4.57
CA SER A 175 3.75 17.38 4.74
C SER A 175 5.11 18.09 4.77
N ARG A 176 5.27 19.30 4.21
CA ARG A 176 6.57 19.99 3.98
C ARG A 176 7.47 19.99 5.21
N GLY A 177 6.95 20.45 6.34
CA GLY A 177 7.66 20.57 7.62
C GLY A 177 7.71 19.27 8.46
N HIS A 178 7.03 18.21 8.03
CA HIS A 178 6.86 17.00 8.84
C HIS A 178 7.29 15.71 8.13
N PHE A 179 8.03 15.83 7.03
CA PHE A 179 8.49 14.71 6.20
C PHE A 179 9.09 13.56 7.02
N TRP A 180 10.10 13.86 7.84
CA TRP A 180 10.80 12.87 8.65
C TRP A 180 9.92 12.22 9.71
N SER A 181 8.92 12.94 10.22
CA SER A 181 7.98 12.37 11.19
C SER A 181 6.98 11.45 10.50
N VAL A 182 6.45 11.83 9.34
CA VAL A 182 5.51 10.98 8.56
C VAL A 182 6.21 9.70 8.11
N LEU A 183 7.42 9.83 7.54
CA LEU A 183 8.25 8.69 7.15
C LEU A 183 8.63 7.85 8.37
N GLY A 184 9.14 8.48 9.43
CA GLY A 184 9.58 7.80 10.64
C GLY A 184 8.46 7.00 11.32
N VAL A 185 7.27 7.58 11.49
CA VAL A 185 6.13 6.86 12.10
C VAL A 185 5.74 5.66 11.24
N SER A 186 5.70 5.82 9.92
CA SER A 186 5.36 4.73 9.00
C SER A 186 6.41 3.61 9.02
N CYS A 187 7.69 3.96 9.02
CA CYS A 187 8.81 3.01 9.11
C CYS A 187 8.83 2.28 10.45
N VAL A 188 8.74 3.01 11.57
CA VAL A 188 8.75 2.42 12.92
C VAL A 188 7.51 1.56 13.15
N ALA A 189 6.34 1.98 12.64
CA ALA A 189 5.15 1.15 12.68
C ALA A 189 5.37 -0.17 11.91
N ALA A 190 5.90 -0.12 10.69
CA ALA A 190 6.14 -1.30 9.84
C ALA A 190 7.35 -2.17 10.26
N LEU A 191 8.23 -1.66 11.14
CA LEU A 191 9.49 -2.31 11.50
C LEU A 191 9.32 -3.73 12.06
N PRO A 192 8.38 -4.04 12.96
CA PRO A 192 8.16 -5.41 13.43
C PRO A 192 7.82 -6.38 12.31
N LEU A 193 7.05 -5.93 11.29
CA LEU A 193 6.71 -6.76 10.14
C LEU A 193 7.95 -7.04 9.28
N LEU A 194 8.81 -6.03 9.09
CA LEU A 194 10.09 -6.20 8.38
C LEU A 194 11.01 -7.18 9.11
N VAL A 195 11.12 -7.06 10.43
CA VAL A 195 11.92 -7.99 11.25
C VAL A 195 11.39 -9.42 11.13
N CYS A 196 10.08 -9.63 11.24
CA CYS A 196 9.47 -10.95 11.04
C CYS A 196 9.75 -11.51 9.64
N GLY A 197 9.66 -10.68 8.60
CA GLY A 197 9.96 -11.08 7.22
C GLY A 197 11.42 -11.50 7.04
N VAL A 198 12.36 -10.72 7.58
CA VAL A 198 13.79 -11.06 7.53
C VAL A 198 14.09 -12.35 8.30
N LEU A 199 13.52 -12.52 9.50
CA LEU A 199 13.68 -13.75 10.28
C LEU A 199 13.10 -14.97 9.56
N ALA A 200 11.97 -14.83 8.87
CA ALA A 200 11.40 -15.91 8.05
C ALA A 200 12.33 -16.29 6.89
N LEU A 201 12.91 -15.30 6.19
CA LEU A 201 13.87 -15.54 5.11
C LEU A 201 15.16 -16.23 5.62
N ILE A 202 15.67 -15.79 6.78
CA ILE A 202 16.82 -16.45 7.42
C ILE A 202 16.46 -17.88 7.81
N GLY A 203 15.27 -18.10 8.38
CA GLY A 203 14.79 -19.42 8.76
C GLY A 203 14.69 -20.38 7.57
N LEU A 204 14.18 -19.91 6.42
CA LEU A 204 14.15 -20.68 5.17
C LEU A 204 15.57 -21.05 4.69
N GLY A 205 16.50 -20.08 4.75
CA GLY A 205 17.90 -20.33 4.39
C GLY A 205 18.59 -21.34 5.30
N VAL A 206 18.36 -21.25 6.62
CA VAL A 206 18.90 -22.19 7.62
C VAL A 206 18.28 -23.59 7.47
N ALA A 207 17.01 -23.67 7.07
CA ALA A 207 16.34 -24.93 6.78
C ALA A 207 16.81 -25.60 5.47
N GLY A 208 17.72 -24.96 4.72
CA GLY A 208 18.25 -25.49 3.47
C GLY A 208 17.27 -25.43 2.31
N VAL A 209 16.23 -24.60 2.39
CA VAL A 209 15.27 -24.43 1.28
C VAL A 209 15.97 -23.74 0.13
N THR A 210 16.18 -24.47 -0.96
CA THR A 210 16.80 -23.96 -2.18
C THR A 210 15.75 -23.29 -3.07
N PRO A 211 16.16 -22.40 -4.00
CA PRO A 211 15.23 -21.81 -4.98
C PRO A 211 14.47 -22.87 -5.78
N GLU A 212 15.09 -24.03 -6.05
CA GLU A 212 14.50 -25.14 -6.80
C GLU A 212 13.34 -25.80 -6.03
N ASP A 213 13.45 -25.91 -4.69
CA ASP A 213 12.38 -26.46 -3.85
C ASP A 213 11.11 -25.60 -3.91
N VAL A 214 11.29 -24.29 -4.09
CA VAL A 214 10.23 -23.27 -4.05
C VAL A 214 9.34 -23.32 -5.31
N GLU A 215 9.78 -24.00 -6.36
CA GLU A 215 9.07 -24.06 -7.65
C GLU A 215 7.89 -25.05 -7.64
N THR A 216 7.75 -25.85 -6.58
CA THR A 216 6.61 -26.77 -6.47
C THR A 216 5.28 -26.03 -6.27
N PRO A 217 4.15 -26.54 -6.81
CA PRO A 217 2.83 -25.91 -6.63
C PRO A 217 2.42 -25.71 -5.16
N ALA A 218 2.89 -26.60 -4.28
CA ALA A 218 2.68 -26.50 -2.84
C ALA A 218 3.39 -25.27 -2.25
N TRP A 219 4.66 -25.06 -2.61
CA TRP A 219 5.43 -23.90 -2.16
C TRP A 219 4.90 -22.58 -2.71
N ILE A 220 4.46 -22.55 -3.98
CA ILE A 220 3.80 -21.36 -4.55
C ILE A 220 2.56 -20.98 -3.73
N THR A 221 1.77 -21.98 -3.31
CA THR A 221 0.59 -21.76 -2.47
C THR A 221 0.97 -21.22 -1.08
N VAL A 222 1.98 -21.81 -0.44
CA VAL A 222 2.50 -21.36 0.86
C VAL A 222 3.02 -19.92 0.79
N LEU A 223 3.79 -19.59 -0.26
CA LEU A 223 4.28 -18.24 -0.50
C LEU A 223 3.14 -17.25 -0.75
N ALA A 224 2.15 -17.62 -1.57
CA ALA A 224 0.99 -16.77 -1.82
C ALA A 224 0.21 -16.49 -0.52
N ILE A 225 0.03 -17.49 0.34
CA ILE A 225 -0.60 -17.34 1.66
C ILE A 225 0.25 -16.43 2.55
N GLY A 226 1.55 -16.71 2.70
CA GLY A 226 2.46 -15.92 3.53
C GLY A 226 2.52 -14.45 3.08
N GLN A 227 2.67 -14.22 1.78
CA GLN A 227 2.65 -12.88 1.17
C GLN A 227 1.31 -12.18 1.43
N SER A 228 0.19 -12.91 1.42
CA SER A 228 -1.13 -12.34 1.70
C SER A 228 -1.27 -11.90 3.16
N VAL A 229 -0.77 -12.69 4.12
CA VAL A 229 -0.72 -12.29 5.54
C VAL A 229 0.09 -11.01 5.70
N VAL A 230 1.29 -10.96 5.10
CA VAL A 230 2.17 -9.80 5.15
C VAL A 230 1.51 -8.58 4.52
N ASN A 231 0.92 -8.73 3.33
CA ASN A 231 0.26 -7.63 2.62
C ASN A 231 -0.93 -7.06 3.38
N VAL A 232 -1.80 -7.91 3.92
CA VAL A 232 -2.97 -7.45 4.70
C VAL A 232 -2.52 -6.75 5.98
N THR A 233 -1.55 -7.33 6.69
CA THR A 233 -1.01 -6.74 7.93
C THR A 233 -0.33 -5.40 7.64
N PHE A 234 0.48 -5.33 6.58
CA PHE A 234 1.15 -4.12 6.14
C PHE A 234 0.14 -3.04 5.73
N ALA A 235 -0.86 -3.38 4.92
CA ALA A 235 -1.90 -2.46 4.48
C ALA A 235 -2.67 -1.89 5.68
N LEU A 236 -3.04 -2.75 6.63
CA LEU A 236 -3.77 -2.36 7.85
C LEU A 236 -2.94 -1.41 8.73
N LEU A 237 -1.67 -1.74 8.95
CA LEU A 237 -0.78 -0.98 9.80
C LEU A 237 -0.38 0.37 9.19
N THR A 238 -0.09 0.40 7.90
CA THR A 238 0.27 1.64 7.20
C THR A 238 -0.93 2.56 7.07
N SER A 239 -2.12 2.05 6.76
CA SER A 239 -3.33 2.87 6.68
C SER A 239 -3.77 3.40 8.05
N THR A 240 -3.69 2.62 9.13
CA THR A 240 -3.94 3.12 10.49
C THR A 240 -2.93 4.18 10.90
N ALA A 241 -1.63 3.98 10.62
CA ALA A 241 -0.59 4.97 10.89
C ALA A 241 -0.84 6.28 10.13
N LEU A 242 -1.16 6.20 8.83
CA LEU A 242 -1.50 7.37 8.01
C LEU A 242 -2.77 8.08 8.46
N ALA A 243 -3.77 7.37 8.97
CA ALA A 243 -4.96 7.98 9.57
C ALA A 243 -4.63 8.81 10.82
N TRP A 244 -3.76 8.30 11.70
CA TRP A 244 -3.32 9.04 12.89
C TRP A 244 -2.41 10.22 12.54
N LEU A 245 -1.52 10.05 11.56
CA LEU A 245 -0.72 11.15 11.02
C LEU A 245 -1.60 12.22 10.37
N TYR A 246 -2.69 11.84 9.70
CA TYR A 246 -3.68 12.76 9.17
C TYR A 246 -4.34 13.58 10.28
N ARG A 247 -4.81 12.95 11.38
CA ARG A 247 -5.37 13.66 12.55
C ARG A 247 -4.39 14.67 13.18
N ARG A 248 -3.09 14.40 13.04
CA ARG A 248 -2.02 15.21 13.61
C ARG A 248 -1.55 16.36 12.72
N TYR A 249 -1.53 16.19 11.40
CA TYR A 249 -0.86 17.14 10.49
C TYR A 249 -1.77 17.80 9.44
N ALA A 250 -2.99 17.29 9.20
CA ALA A 250 -3.84 17.73 8.09
C ALA A 250 -4.61 19.04 8.36
N ASN A 251 -3.89 20.13 8.63
CA ASN A 251 -4.48 21.45 8.88
C ASN A 251 -5.19 22.01 7.65
N GLU A 252 -4.48 22.14 6.53
CA GLU A 252 -5.05 22.74 5.32
C GLU A 252 -6.04 21.79 4.64
N LEU A 253 -5.74 20.49 4.64
CA LEU A 253 -6.61 19.46 4.07
C LEU A 253 -7.97 19.36 4.79
N ALA A 254 -8.00 19.50 6.13
CA ALA A 254 -9.27 19.51 6.88
C ALA A 254 -10.08 20.79 6.61
N ASN A 255 -9.41 21.95 6.61
CA ASN A 255 -10.07 23.25 6.42
C ASN A 255 -10.63 23.43 5.00
N GLY A 256 -9.95 22.91 3.98
CA GLY A 256 -10.45 22.92 2.60
C GLY A 256 -11.65 22.01 2.33
N GLY A 257 -11.88 21.00 3.19
CA GLY A 257 -13.04 20.11 3.14
C GLY A 257 -14.28 20.67 3.85
N GLY A 258 -14.08 21.36 4.98
CA GLY A 258 -15.17 21.92 5.80
C GLY A 258 -16.05 22.96 5.11
N ALA A 259 -15.48 23.74 4.19
CA ALA A 259 -16.22 24.80 3.48
C ALA A 259 -17.39 24.29 2.59
N ASN A 260 -17.40 23.00 2.22
CA ASN A 260 -18.48 22.41 1.43
C ASN A 260 -19.45 21.53 2.25
N ALA A 261 -19.05 21.01 3.41
CA ALA A 261 -19.98 20.30 4.29
C ALA A 261 -21.11 21.23 4.80
N ALA A 262 -20.82 22.54 4.88
CA ALA A 262 -21.81 23.58 5.14
C ALA A 262 -22.66 23.97 3.90
N ARG A 263 -22.28 23.55 2.69
CA ARG A 263 -23.04 23.81 1.45
C ARG A 263 -23.85 22.59 0.95
N SER A 264 -23.63 21.41 1.53
CA SER A 264 -24.34 20.18 1.18
C SER A 264 -25.33 19.73 2.26
N ARG A 265 -25.66 20.61 3.21
CA ARG A 265 -26.81 20.47 4.12
C ARG A 265 -27.89 21.45 3.71
#